data_AF-A0A2Z6SR10-F1
#
_entry.id   AF-A0A2Z6SR10-F1
#
_cell.length_a   1.000
_cell.length_b   1.000
_cell.length_c   1.000
_cell.angle_alpha   90.00
_cell.angle_beta   90.00
_cell.angle_gamma   90.00
#
_symmetry.space_group_name_H-M   'P 1'
#
loop_
_entity.id
_entity.type
_entity.pdbx_description
1 polymer ?
#
loop_
_entity_poly.entity_id
_entity_poly.type
_entity_poly.pdbx_seq_one_letter_code
_entity_poly.pdbx_strand_id
1 'polypeptide(L)'
;MTYNLSPDKIILSREHAESLKESGKKLHEINFKFNSRDIFVWSIEHKNQAEMKGLYPKVLEELLIRRNSLKSRLAPLKNKKEELEKEISLAEARGKDGTDDLKSEYSSVSFIVTCLDAKQLALKVYMNTFYGEAGNSGSPFFLRALAGGVTSAGQRNIKLIANLVRSKGKDIEGKYWEKMVGISMEAMSKLRGEVNDFLREDNGSPYLKMAYEEVLFLVVFTGKKKYYGIPHTNKPNFNNKLFIRRVEIVKQGQSKYFREVGKKVMDESMRLDNDNTRTLHQIVDDVLKETINDISQIDFNEVVKTAVWKPDKNNKSVQRFISRMQDRHTRVEADAKRRIKKGLTPEPYLYEIPEPGERFEYIVVESDSSQRVGDKMEYPEVVRRLDDLDEDEEDEDEMDEDEVSKIRDALAQKSAEK
;
A
#
# COMPACT_ATOMS: atom_id res chain seq x y z
N MET A 1 15.88 5.50 -20.99
CA MET A 1 16.72 6.64 -21.41
C MET A 1 18.18 6.20 -21.51
N THR A 2 18.88 5.96 -20.39
CA THR A 2 20.32 5.58 -20.34
C THR A 2 20.80 4.61 -21.41
N TYR A 3 20.15 3.45 -21.57
CA TYR A 3 20.56 2.40 -22.52
C TYR A 3 19.81 2.46 -23.85
N ASN A 4 19.17 3.58 -24.17
CA ASN A 4 18.36 3.78 -25.37
C ASN A 4 17.24 2.74 -25.63
N LEU A 5 16.76 2.06 -24.57
CA LEU A 5 15.72 1.03 -24.68
C LEU A 5 14.43 1.61 -25.27
N SER A 6 14.18 1.29 -26.53
CA SER A 6 13.10 1.81 -27.36
C SER A 6 12.78 0.81 -28.48
N PRO A 7 11.51 0.63 -28.89
CA PRO A 7 11.15 -0.36 -29.91
C PRO A 7 11.94 -0.20 -31.22
N ASP A 8 12.20 1.04 -31.64
CA ASP A 8 12.95 1.38 -32.85
C ASP A 8 14.48 1.23 -32.72
N LYS A 9 14.97 0.87 -31.54
CA LYS A 9 16.41 0.74 -31.23
C LYS A 9 16.80 -0.65 -30.75
N ILE A 10 15.83 -1.55 -30.53
CA ILE A 10 16.09 -2.93 -30.15
C ILE A 10 16.43 -3.74 -31.40
N ILE A 11 17.50 -4.52 -31.30
CA ILE A 11 17.97 -5.43 -32.34
C ILE A 11 17.82 -6.86 -31.81
N LEU A 12 17.06 -7.67 -32.55
CA LEU A 12 16.79 -9.07 -32.20
C LEU A 12 17.72 -10.04 -32.94
N SER A 13 18.27 -9.63 -34.08
CA SER A 13 19.19 -10.46 -34.89
C SER A 13 20.64 -10.19 -34.51
N ARG A 14 21.39 -11.26 -34.26
CA ARG A 14 22.82 -11.20 -33.99
C ARG A 14 23.60 -10.68 -35.21
N GLU A 15 23.28 -11.15 -36.42
CA GLU A 15 23.92 -10.71 -37.66
C GLU A 15 23.77 -9.20 -37.86
N HIS A 16 22.58 -8.66 -37.60
CA HIS A 16 22.33 -7.23 -37.68
C HIS A 16 23.10 -6.45 -36.61
N ALA A 17 23.21 -7.00 -35.40
CA ALA A 17 24.01 -6.40 -34.33
C ALA A 17 25.51 -6.38 -34.68
N GLU A 18 26.03 -7.44 -35.29
CA GLU A 18 27.42 -7.54 -35.74
C GLU A 18 27.72 -6.53 -36.85
N SER A 19 26.87 -6.44 -37.88
CA SER A 19 26.97 -5.42 -38.93
C SER A 19 26.94 -3.98 -38.36
N LEU A 20 26.10 -3.72 -37.36
CA LEU A 20 26.07 -2.41 -36.70
C LEU A 20 27.34 -2.13 -35.89
N LYS A 21 27.92 -3.14 -35.23
CA LYS A 21 29.22 -3.01 -34.54
C LYS A 21 30.34 -2.69 -35.54
N GLU A 22 30.36 -3.37 -36.69
CA GLU A 22 31.34 -3.14 -37.77
C GLU A 22 31.22 -1.72 -38.37
N SER A 23 30.00 -1.19 -38.49
CA SER A 23 29.77 0.21 -38.88
C SER A 23 30.08 1.25 -37.78
N GLY A 24 30.69 0.84 -36.66
CA GLY A 24 31.13 1.72 -35.57
C GLY A 24 30.02 2.14 -34.59
N LYS A 25 28.82 1.54 -34.67
CA LYS A 25 27.76 1.77 -33.68
C LYS A 25 28.06 1.00 -32.40
N LYS A 26 27.89 1.69 -31.27
CA LYS A 26 28.04 1.07 -29.95
C LYS A 26 26.71 0.46 -29.53
N LEU A 27 26.72 -0.80 -29.10
CA LEU A 27 25.52 -1.53 -28.72
C LEU A 27 25.58 -1.88 -27.23
N HIS A 28 24.45 -1.72 -26.55
CA HIS A 28 24.21 -2.25 -25.22
C HIS A 28 23.66 -3.67 -25.33
N GLU A 29 24.37 -4.64 -24.77
CA GLU A 29 23.96 -6.04 -24.77
C GLU A 29 22.97 -6.31 -23.65
N ILE A 30 21.90 -7.02 -23.97
CA ILE A 30 20.82 -7.36 -23.06
C ILE A 30 20.70 -8.88 -23.04
N ASN A 31 20.96 -9.47 -21.88
CA ASN A 31 20.80 -10.90 -21.64
C ASN A 31 19.96 -11.12 -20.39
N PHE A 32 18.90 -11.94 -20.52
CA PHE A 32 18.10 -12.37 -19.38
C PHE A 32 17.39 -13.71 -19.65
N LYS A 33 17.10 -14.44 -18.58
CA LYS A 33 16.27 -15.66 -18.64
C LYS A 33 14.79 -15.34 -18.57
N PHE A 34 14.00 -15.96 -19.45
CA PHE A 34 12.55 -15.92 -19.43
C PHE A 34 11.99 -17.30 -19.75
N ASN A 35 11.13 -17.85 -18.88
CA ASN A 35 10.63 -19.23 -18.99
C ASN A 35 11.74 -20.25 -19.26
N SER A 36 12.84 -20.13 -18.52
CA SER A 36 14.04 -20.97 -18.65
C SER A 36 14.78 -20.90 -19.99
N ARG A 37 14.43 -19.93 -20.87
CA ARG A 37 15.15 -19.64 -22.11
C ARG A 37 15.98 -18.37 -21.96
N ASP A 38 17.20 -18.39 -22.45
CA ASP A 38 18.04 -17.20 -22.54
C ASP A 38 17.59 -16.34 -23.72
N ILE A 39 17.35 -15.06 -23.47
CA ILE A 39 17.01 -14.06 -24.48
C ILE A 39 18.21 -13.13 -24.62
N PHE A 40 18.77 -13.09 -25.82
CA PHE A 40 19.89 -12.23 -26.20
C PHE A 40 19.43 -11.21 -27.22
N VAL A 41 19.52 -9.93 -26.86
CA VAL A 41 19.12 -8.80 -27.71
C VAL A 41 20.08 -7.64 -27.48
N TRP A 42 20.06 -6.66 -28.39
CA TRP A 42 20.91 -5.49 -28.30
C TRP A 42 20.08 -4.22 -28.38
N SER A 43 20.60 -3.12 -27.84
CA SER A 43 20.08 -1.77 -28.09
C SER A 43 21.18 -0.86 -28.60
N ILE A 44 20.89 -0.06 -29.64
CA ILE A 44 21.84 0.92 -30.16
C ILE A 44 22.03 2.02 -29.13
N GLU A 45 23.24 2.25 -28.62
CA GLU A 45 23.49 3.34 -27.68
C GLU A 45 23.36 4.70 -28.37
N HIS A 46 22.74 5.66 -27.68
CA HIS A 46 22.56 7.00 -28.23
C HIS A 46 23.79 7.91 -28.04
N LYS A 47 24.79 7.53 -27.22
CA LYS A 47 26.02 8.33 -26.97
C LYS A 47 25.76 9.82 -26.65
N ASN A 48 24.67 10.11 -25.95
CA ASN A 48 24.12 11.47 -25.71
C ASN A 48 23.83 12.33 -26.96
N GLN A 49 23.78 11.74 -28.14
CA GLN A 49 23.41 12.38 -29.41
C GLN A 49 21.89 12.33 -29.62
N ALA A 50 21.28 13.48 -29.94
CA ALA A 50 19.82 13.61 -30.02
C ALA A 50 19.21 12.82 -31.19
N GLU A 51 19.92 12.78 -32.31
CA GLU A 51 19.58 12.04 -33.52
C GLU A 51 19.60 10.53 -33.30
N MET A 52 20.44 10.04 -32.38
CA MET A 52 20.58 8.62 -32.08
C MET A 52 19.56 8.12 -31.04
N LYS A 53 18.88 9.01 -30.33
CA LYS A 53 17.85 8.64 -29.34
C LYS A 53 16.65 7.98 -30.02
N GLY A 54 16.21 6.86 -29.45
CA GLY A 54 14.97 6.20 -29.83
C GLY A 54 13.73 7.00 -29.46
N LEU A 55 12.59 6.59 -29.97
CA LEU A 55 11.30 7.23 -29.72
C LEU A 55 10.99 7.32 -28.21
N TYR A 56 11.14 6.22 -27.48
CA TYR A 56 10.85 6.17 -26.04
C TYR A 56 11.72 7.14 -25.24
N PRO A 57 13.06 7.12 -25.35
CA PRO A 57 13.92 8.11 -24.70
C PRO A 57 13.57 9.56 -25.01
N LYS A 58 13.23 9.91 -26.26
CA LYS A 58 12.83 11.28 -26.65
C LYS A 58 11.57 11.72 -25.92
N VAL A 59 10.52 10.90 -25.96
CA VAL A 59 9.24 11.21 -25.30
C VAL A 59 9.40 11.26 -23.78
N LEU A 60 10.14 10.31 -23.19
CA LEU A 60 10.38 10.26 -21.74
C LEU A 60 11.20 11.46 -21.25
N GLU A 61 12.15 11.94 -22.05
CA GLU A 61 12.94 13.13 -21.73
C GLU A 61 12.06 14.38 -21.71
N GLU A 62 11.18 14.56 -22.69
CA GLU A 62 10.23 15.67 -22.71
C GLU A 62 9.27 15.63 -21.52
N LEU A 63 8.70 14.45 -21.23
CA LEU A 63 7.83 14.26 -20.07
C LEU A 63 8.56 14.54 -18.75
N LEU A 64 9.83 14.15 -18.65
CA LEU A 64 10.67 14.43 -17.48
C LEU A 64 10.91 15.93 -17.32
N ILE A 65 11.19 16.66 -18.40
CA ILE A 65 11.37 18.12 -18.37
C ILE A 65 10.08 18.79 -17.88
N ARG A 66 8.92 18.44 -18.45
CA ARG A 66 7.61 18.95 -18.01
C ARG A 66 7.35 18.65 -16.53
N ARG A 67 7.65 17.43 -16.09
CA ARG A 67 7.49 17.02 -14.70
C ARG A 67 8.42 17.80 -13.76
N ASN A 68 9.67 18.03 -14.15
CA ASN A 68 10.62 18.80 -13.36
C ASN A 68 10.21 20.27 -13.22
N SER A 69 9.65 20.86 -14.29
CA SER A 69 9.06 22.22 -14.24
C SER A 69 7.89 22.31 -13.24
N LEU A 70 7.03 21.29 -13.18
CA LEU A 70 5.97 21.25 -12.16
C LEU A 70 6.55 21.11 -10.75
N LYS A 71 7.57 20.26 -10.57
CA LYS A 71 8.22 20.07 -9.26
C LYS A 71 8.93 21.33 -8.77
N SER A 72 9.57 22.10 -9.65
CA SER A 72 10.24 23.35 -9.25
C SER A 72 9.24 24.40 -8.79
N ARG A 73 8.06 24.48 -9.42
CA ARG A 73 6.93 25.34 -8.98
C ARG A 73 6.29 24.85 -7.68
N LEU A 74 6.24 23.54 -7.46
CA LEU A 74 5.62 22.92 -6.30
C LEU A 74 6.41 23.13 -5.00
N ALA A 75 7.74 23.06 -5.06
CA ALA A 75 8.61 23.19 -3.89
C ALA A 75 8.37 24.46 -3.05
N PRO A 76 8.40 25.69 -3.59
CA PRO A 76 8.16 26.89 -2.80
C PRO A 76 6.73 26.97 -2.25
N LEU A 77 5.73 26.45 -2.98
CA LEU A 77 4.34 26.43 -2.53
C LEU A 77 4.11 25.46 -1.36
N LYS A 78 4.87 24.35 -1.31
CA LYS A 78 4.84 23.45 -0.14
C LYS A 78 5.37 24.15 1.11
N ASN A 79 6.48 24.87 0.99
CA ASN A 79 7.03 25.64 2.11
C ASN A 79 6.03 26.71 2.58
N LYS A 80 5.45 27.47 1.64
CA LYS A 80 4.43 28.47 1.95
C LYS A 80 3.19 27.86 2.64
N LYS A 81 2.76 26.67 2.19
CA LYS A 81 1.65 25.94 2.83
C LYS A 81 1.99 25.59 4.28
N GLU A 82 3.17 25.04 4.53
CA GLU A 82 3.63 24.66 5.88
C GLU A 82 3.80 25.88 6.81
N GLU A 83 4.23 27.02 6.26
CA GLU A 83 4.31 28.28 7.00
C GLU A 83 2.93 28.79 7.41
N LEU A 84 1.98 28.87 6.46
CA LEU A 84 0.60 29.26 6.73
C LEU A 84 -0.08 28.34 7.75
N GLU A 85 0.16 27.03 7.68
CA GLU A 85 -0.39 26.05 8.63
C GLU A 85 0.09 26.30 10.07
N LYS A 86 1.37 26.65 10.23
CA LYS A 86 1.94 27.03 11.54
C LYS A 86 1.35 28.35 12.04
N GLU A 87 1.19 29.34 11.16
CA GLU A 87 0.60 30.63 11.52
C GLU A 87 -0.85 30.51 11.96
N ILE A 88 -1.65 29.72 11.25
CA ILE A 88 -3.04 29.41 11.63
C ILE A 88 -3.06 28.76 13.02
N SER A 89 -2.24 27.73 13.24
CA SER A 89 -2.16 27.03 14.54
C SER A 89 -1.80 27.98 15.68
N LEU A 90 -0.87 28.91 15.45
CA LEU A 90 -0.46 29.92 16.43
C LEU A 90 -1.55 30.98 16.68
N ALA A 91 -2.30 31.37 15.65
CA ALA A 91 -3.37 32.34 15.76
C ALA A 91 -4.56 31.77 16.54
N GLU A 92 -4.92 30.51 16.26
CA GLU A 92 -5.97 29.77 16.96
C GLU A 92 -5.62 29.57 18.45
N ALA A 93 -4.36 29.21 18.75
CA ALA A 93 -3.89 29.09 20.12
C ALA A 93 -3.90 30.41 20.92
N ARG A 94 -3.86 31.56 20.23
CA ARG A 94 -3.89 32.90 20.83
C ARG A 94 -5.30 33.49 20.94
N GLY A 95 -6.34 32.78 20.51
CA GLY A 95 -7.73 33.25 20.54
C GLY A 95 -7.97 34.51 19.72
N LYS A 96 -7.19 34.75 18.65
CA LYS A 96 -7.36 35.92 17.79
C LYS A 96 -8.56 35.73 16.86
N ASP A 97 -9.49 36.68 16.91
CA ASP A 97 -10.56 36.80 15.92
C ASP A 97 -10.01 37.45 14.62
N GLY A 98 -10.48 37.00 13.44
CA GLY A 98 -10.00 37.47 12.13
C GLY A 98 -8.95 36.60 11.41
N THR A 99 -9.05 35.26 11.50
CA THR A 99 -8.18 34.33 10.76
C THR A 99 -8.68 33.97 9.36
N ASP A 100 -9.79 34.56 8.90
CA ASP A 100 -10.46 34.19 7.66
C ASP A 100 -9.60 34.43 6.41
N ASP A 101 -8.87 35.54 6.36
CA ASP A 101 -7.97 35.84 5.25
C ASP A 101 -6.82 34.83 5.16
N LEU A 102 -6.23 34.45 6.30
CA LEU A 102 -5.18 33.43 6.39
C LEU A 102 -5.71 32.05 5.98
N LYS A 103 -6.92 31.69 6.43
CA LYS A 103 -7.58 30.42 6.07
C LYS A 103 -7.94 30.38 4.58
N SER A 104 -8.35 31.51 4.01
CA SER A 104 -8.63 31.65 2.57
C SER A 104 -7.35 31.52 1.73
N GLU A 105 -6.27 32.19 2.14
CA GLU A 105 -4.97 32.06 1.48
C GLU A 105 -4.44 30.63 1.59
N TYR A 106 -4.49 30.02 2.78
CA TYR A 106 -4.11 28.62 2.99
C TYR A 106 -4.91 27.68 2.10
N SER A 107 -6.23 27.86 2.02
CA SER A 107 -7.11 27.04 1.16
C SER A 107 -6.72 27.15 -0.31
N SER A 108 -6.45 28.38 -0.77
CA SER A 108 -6.01 28.65 -2.15
C SER A 108 -4.65 28.00 -2.44
N VAL A 109 -3.66 28.17 -1.56
CA VAL A 109 -2.33 27.56 -1.70
C VAL A 109 -2.42 26.03 -1.64
N SER A 110 -3.19 25.48 -0.71
CA SER A 110 -3.40 24.04 -0.54
C SER A 110 -4.04 23.42 -1.78
N PHE A 111 -5.03 24.10 -2.39
CA PHE A 111 -5.64 23.67 -3.65
C PHE A 111 -4.62 23.64 -4.79
N ILE A 112 -3.81 24.70 -4.95
CA ILE A 112 -2.77 24.76 -6.00
C ILE A 112 -1.72 23.67 -5.78
N VAL A 113 -1.26 23.47 -4.55
CA VAL A 113 -0.31 22.40 -4.18
C VAL A 113 -0.86 21.03 -4.57
N THR A 114 -2.13 20.76 -4.23
CA THR A 114 -2.80 19.50 -4.56
C THR A 114 -2.91 19.31 -6.07
N CYS A 115 -3.32 20.34 -6.80
CA CYS A 115 -3.41 20.31 -8.27
C CYS A 115 -2.04 20.03 -8.93
N LEU A 116 -0.99 20.73 -8.51
CA LEU A 116 0.36 20.55 -9.06
C LEU A 116 0.95 19.18 -8.70
N ASP A 117 0.71 18.70 -7.49
CA ASP A 117 1.15 17.37 -7.08
C ASP A 117 0.42 16.27 -7.88
N ALA A 118 -0.90 16.40 -8.07
CA ALA A 118 -1.66 15.50 -8.93
C ALA A 118 -1.12 15.48 -10.38
N LYS A 119 -0.80 16.64 -10.97
CA LYS A 119 -0.22 16.73 -12.32
C LYS A 119 1.16 16.06 -12.41
N GLN A 120 2.06 16.29 -11.45
CA GLN A 120 3.38 15.63 -11.49
C GLN A 120 3.30 14.12 -11.25
N LEU A 121 2.34 13.67 -10.42
CA LEU A 121 2.06 12.25 -10.21
C LEU A 121 1.48 11.60 -11.46
N ALA A 122 0.55 12.27 -12.15
CA ALA A 122 0.00 11.78 -13.42
C ALA A 122 1.11 11.59 -14.47
N LEU A 123 2.02 12.57 -14.62
CA LEU A 123 3.19 12.41 -15.49
C LEU A 123 4.09 11.26 -15.06
N LYS A 124 4.34 11.08 -13.76
CA LYS A 124 5.12 9.95 -13.23
C LYS A 124 4.49 8.61 -13.59
N VAL A 125 3.17 8.48 -13.38
CA VAL A 125 2.42 7.26 -13.70
C VAL A 125 2.49 7.00 -15.20
N TYR A 126 2.21 8.01 -16.03
CA TYR A 126 2.27 7.90 -17.48
C TYR A 126 3.65 7.48 -18.00
N MET A 127 4.73 8.08 -17.47
CA MET A 127 6.10 7.68 -17.82
C MET A 127 6.38 6.21 -17.46
N ASN A 128 5.90 5.74 -16.31
CA ASN A 128 6.08 4.35 -15.89
C ASN A 128 5.27 3.35 -16.73
N THR A 129 4.19 3.79 -17.38
CA THR A 129 3.36 2.98 -18.27
C THR A 129 4.13 2.48 -19.49
N PHE A 130 5.10 3.25 -20.03
CA PHE A 130 5.91 2.83 -21.19
C PHE A 130 6.59 1.47 -20.97
N TYR A 131 7.15 1.27 -19.78
CA TYR A 131 7.76 0.00 -19.40
C TYR A 131 6.70 -1.10 -19.20
N GLY A 132 5.59 -0.78 -18.55
CA GLY A 132 4.51 -1.73 -18.28
C GLY A 132 3.87 -2.27 -19.55
N GLU A 133 3.56 -1.40 -20.51
CA GLU A 133 2.95 -1.75 -21.79
C GLU A 133 3.86 -2.61 -22.67
N ALA A 134 5.17 -2.35 -22.65
CA ALA A 134 6.12 -3.21 -23.37
C ALA A 134 6.14 -4.65 -22.83
N GLY A 135 5.73 -4.88 -21.58
CA GLY A 135 5.58 -6.19 -20.96
C GLY A 135 4.18 -6.79 -21.05
N ASN A 136 3.18 -6.01 -21.48
CA ASN A 136 1.79 -6.43 -21.60
C ASN A 136 1.54 -7.13 -22.93
N SER A 137 1.26 -8.43 -22.93
CA SER A 137 1.06 -9.21 -24.15
C SER A 137 -0.17 -8.81 -24.97
N GLY A 138 -1.12 -8.08 -24.38
CA GLY A 138 -2.26 -7.51 -25.09
C GLY A 138 -1.99 -6.13 -25.72
N SER A 139 -0.82 -5.55 -25.49
CA SER A 139 -0.48 -4.21 -25.98
C SER A 139 0.02 -4.26 -27.44
N PRO A 140 -0.37 -3.30 -28.31
CA PRO A 140 0.23 -3.19 -29.64
C PRO A 140 1.72 -2.83 -29.61
N PHE A 141 2.20 -2.33 -28.46
CA PHE A 141 3.62 -2.02 -28.23
C PHE A 141 4.35 -3.12 -27.45
N PHE A 142 3.78 -4.33 -27.36
CA PHE A 142 4.39 -5.44 -26.67
C PHE A 142 5.76 -5.78 -27.25
N LEU A 143 6.81 -5.65 -26.43
CA LEU A 143 8.16 -6.01 -26.79
C LEU A 143 8.89 -6.56 -25.56
N ARG A 144 8.79 -7.88 -25.37
CA ARG A 144 9.39 -8.60 -24.24
C ARG A 144 10.88 -8.30 -24.06
N ALA A 145 11.62 -8.20 -25.17
CA ALA A 145 13.03 -7.84 -25.19
C ALA A 145 13.30 -6.51 -24.48
N LEU A 146 12.44 -5.51 -24.70
CA LEU A 146 12.53 -4.20 -24.08
C LEU A 146 12.21 -4.26 -22.59
N ALA A 147 11.10 -4.91 -22.21
CA ALA A 147 10.73 -5.06 -20.80
C ALA A 147 11.79 -5.86 -20.00
N GLY A 148 12.30 -6.94 -20.59
CA GLY A 148 13.41 -7.72 -20.03
C GLY A 148 14.69 -6.91 -19.91
N GLY A 149 15.03 -6.10 -20.92
CA GLY A 149 16.17 -5.19 -20.90
C GLY A 149 16.10 -4.12 -19.81
N VAL A 150 14.93 -3.53 -19.58
CA VAL A 150 14.75 -2.57 -18.47
C VAL A 150 14.97 -3.27 -17.12
N THR A 151 14.42 -4.47 -16.95
CA THR A 151 14.52 -5.23 -15.69
C THR A 151 15.96 -5.68 -15.42
N SER A 152 16.63 -6.26 -16.41
CA SER A 152 17.98 -6.78 -16.26
C SER A 152 18.99 -5.65 -16.01
N ALA A 153 18.88 -4.54 -16.74
CA ALA A 153 19.71 -3.36 -16.51
C ALA A 153 19.48 -2.77 -15.11
N GLY A 154 18.23 -2.68 -14.65
CA GLY A 154 17.89 -2.27 -13.29
C GLY A 154 18.53 -3.16 -12.22
N GLN A 155 18.46 -4.48 -12.39
CA GLN A 155 19.10 -5.43 -11.47
C GLN A 155 20.62 -5.34 -11.49
N ARG A 156 21.25 -5.20 -12.66
CA ARG A 156 22.69 -4.99 -12.80
C ARG A 156 23.12 -3.77 -12.00
N ASN A 157 22.44 -2.63 -12.19
CA ASN A 157 22.80 -1.38 -11.51
C ASN A 157 22.62 -1.47 -9.99
N ILE A 158 21.55 -2.10 -9.50
CA ILE A 158 21.35 -2.31 -8.06
C ILE A 158 22.49 -3.15 -7.47
N LYS A 159 22.87 -4.24 -8.13
CA LYS A 159 23.98 -5.09 -7.68
C LYS A 159 25.33 -4.36 -7.74
N LEU A 160 25.55 -3.60 -8.80
CA LEU A 160 26.76 -2.79 -9.00
C LEU A 160 26.94 -1.77 -7.88
N ILE A 161 25.88 -0.99 -7.58
CA ILE A 161 25.89 -0.02 -6.48
C ILE A 161 26.04 -0.74 -5.13
N ALA A 162 25.33 -1.84 -4.90
CA ALA A 162 25.45 -2.58 -3.65
C ALA A 162 26.88 -3.08 -3.40
N ASN A 163 27.57 -3.56 -4.44
CA ASN A 163 28.96 -4.00 -4.34
C ASN A 163 29.90 -2.82 -4.08
N LEU A 164 29.72 -1.69 -4.78
CA LEU A 164 30.49 -0.46 -4.56
C LEU A 164 30.33 0.07 -3.13
N VAL A 165 29.10 0.09 -2.63
CA VAL A 165 28.80 0.53 -1.26
C VAL A 165 29.43 -0.42 -0.24
N ARG A 166 29.36 -1.74 -0.45
CA ARG A 166 30.01 -2.73 0.42
C ARG A 166 31.54 -2.59 0.42
N SER A 167 32.16 -2.32 -0.73
CA SER A 167 33.62 -2.12 -0.79
C SER A 167 34.09 -0.84 -0.10
N LYS A 168 33.19 0.14 0.07
CA LYS A 168 33.47 1.43 0.72
C LYS A 168 33.02 1.49 2.17
N GLY A 169 32.10 0.61 2.59
CA GLY A 169 31.56 0.57 3.93
C GLY A 169 32.61 0.14 4.95
N LYS A 170 33.00 1.07 5.82
CA LYS A 170 33.64 0.76 7.10
C LYS A 170 32.56 0.49 8.14
N ASP A 171 32.80 -0.46 9.04
CA ASP A 171 31.96 -0.66 10.22
C ASP A 171 31.93 0.64 11.03
N ILE A 172 30.75 1.23 11.18
CA ILE A 172 30.55 2.44 11.98
C ILE A 172 30.45 1.98 13.44
N GLU A 173 31.57 2.01 14.15
CA GLU A 173 31.64 1.75 15.61
C GLU A 173 31.27 3.03 16.40
N GLY A 174 30.58 2.85 17.53
CA GLY A 174 29.54 3.77 18.00
C GLY A 174 29.95 5.01 18.81
N LYS A 175 28.98 5.94 18.91
CA LYS A 175 28.66 6.89 20.02
C LYS A 175 27.26 7.51 19.74
N TYR A 176 26.45 7.69 20.80
CA TYR A 176 25.08 8.28 20.95
C TYR A 176 24.19 8.43 19.68
N TRP A 177 22.91 8.05 19.77
CA TRP A 177 22.00 7.79 18.63
C TRP A 177 21.90 8.93 17.61
N GLU A 178 21.77 10.18 18.07
CA GLU A 178 21.77 11.36 17.18
C GLU A 178 23.07 11.51 16.39
N LYS A 179 24.21 11.23 17.04
CA LYS A 179 25.52 11.30 16.41
C LYS A 179 25.71 10.18 15.39
N MET A 180 25.21 8.97 15.67
CA MET A 180 25.22 7.87 14.70
C MET A 180 24.41 8.21 13.45
N VAL A 181 23.21 8.77 13.63
CA VAL A 181 22.37 9.23 12.53
C VAL A 181 23.11 10.33 11.75
N GLY A 182 23.66 11.33 12.42
CA GLY A 182 24.40 12.42 11.77
C GLY A 182 25.59 11.93 10.94
N ILE A 183 26.42 11.04 11.49
CA ILE A 183 27.56 10.41 10.78
C ILE A 183 27.06 9.64 9.55
N SER A 184 25.99 8.86 9.71
CA SER A 184 25.39 8.08 8.62
C SER A 184 24.89 9.00 7.50
N MET A 185 24.21 10.10 7.84
CA MET A 185 23.72 11.08 6.86
C MET A 185 24.87 11.72 6.09
N GLU A 186 25.95 12.13 6.77
CA GLU A 186 27.12 12.72 6.12
C GLU A 186 27.83 11.72 5.20
N ALA A 187 28.06 10.49 5.68
CA ALA A 187 28.65 9.42 4.90
C ALA A 187 27.81 9.10 3.65
N MET A 188 26.50 9.01 3.78
CA MET A 188 25.58 8.76 2.66
C MET A 188 25.58 9.91 1.65
N SER A 189 25.73 11.16 2.07
CA SER A 189 25.82 12.32 1.17
C SER A 189 27.09 12.27 0.30
N LYS A 190 28.24 11.93 0.90
CA LYS A 190 29.51 11.73 0.18
C LYS A 190 29.42 10.54 -0.78
N LEU A 191 28.94 9.41 -0.27
CA LEU A 191 28.76 8.18 -1.05
C LEU A 191 27.81 8.39 -2.24
N ARG A 192 26.74 9.18 -2.09
CA ARG A 192 25.84 9.55 -3.19
C ARG A 192 26.59 10.24 -4.33
N GLY A 193 27.50 11.17 -4.03
CA GLY A 193 28.33 11.84 -5.03
C GLY A 193 29.19 10.84 -5.80
N GLU A 194 29.95 10.03 -5.05
CA GLU A 194 30.83 9.01 -5.61
C GLU A 194 30.08 7.95 -6.44
N VAL A 195 28.89 7.52 -6.00
CA VAL A 195 28.03 6.60 -6.75
C VAL A 195 27.54 7.24 -8.04
N ASN A 196 27.16 8.53 -8.01
CA ASN A 196 26.70 9.23 -9.21
C ASN A 196 27.82 9.47 -10.23
N ASP A 197 29.04 9.72 -9.76
CA ASP A 197 30.22 9.83 -10.63
C ASP A 197 30.53 8.47 -11.27
N PHE A 198 30.57 7.42 -10.46
CA PHE A 198 30.77 6.05 -10.94
C PHE A 198 29.67 5.60 -11.92
N LEU A 199 28.39 5.90 -11.66
CA LEU A 199 27.30 5.60 -12.58
C LEU A 199 27.42 6.37 -13.90
N ARG A 200 27.89 7.61 -13.87
CA ARG A 200 28.11 8.42 -15.07
C ARG A 200 29.25 7.85 -15.92
N GLU A 201 30.33 7.40 -15.28
CA GLU A 201 31.47 6.74 -15.93
C GLU A 201 31.08 5.40 -16.55
N ASP A 202 30.36 4.54 -15.81
CA ASP A 202 29.93 3.22 -16.29
C ASP A 202 28.89 3.32 -17.42
N ASN A 203 27.92 4.22 -17.29
CA ASN A 203 26.79 4.30 -18.24
C ASN A 203 26.96 5.32 -19.37
N GLY A 204 27.96 6.20 -19.28
CA GLY A 204 28.21 7.26 -20.25
C GLY A 204 27.12 8.32 -20.35
N SER A 205 26.16 8.38 -19.42
CA SER A 205 25.09 9.41 -19.41
C SER A 205 24.64 9.76 -17.99
N PRO A 206 24.11 10.98 -17.77
CA PRO A 206 23.67 11.45 -16.45
C PRO A 206 22.21 11.08 -16.12
N TYR A 207 21.52 10.31 -16.97
CA TYR A 207 20.10 9.99 -16.78
C TYR A 207 19.84 9.09 -15.55
N LEU A 208 20.79 8.23 -15.21
CA LEU A 208 20.69 7.36 -14.04
C LEU A 208 21.47 7.99 -12.88
N LYS A 209 20.75 8.29 -11.79
CA LYS A 209 21.33 8.87 -10.59
C LYS A 209 20.72 8.27 -9.32
N MET A 210 21.54 8.09 -8.31
CA MET A 210 21.13 7.83 -6.95
C MET A 210 20.73 9.15 -6.28
N ALA A 211 19.56 9.16 -5.65
CA ALA A 211 19.15 10.19 -4.72
C ALA A 211 19.31 9.67 -3.29
N TYR A 212 19.72 10.57 -2.39
CA TYR A 212 19.60 10.33 -0.95
C TYR A 212 18.18 10.74 -0.54
N GLU A 213 17.44 9.84 0.10
CA GLU A 213 16.07 10.09 0.56
C GLU A 213 16.04 10.30 2.08
N GLU A 214 16.43 9.28 2.85
CA GLU A 214 16.40 9.29 4.31
C GLU A 214 17.31 8.19 4.91
N VAL A 215 17.67 8.35 6.19
CA VAL A 215 18.21 7.27 7.04
C VAL A 215 17.08 6.82 7.98
N LEU A 216 16.82 5.52 8.06
CA LEU A 216 15.89 4.94 9.04
C LEU A 216 16.65 4.45 10.26
N PHE A 217 16.36 5.03 11.44
CA PHE A 217 16.93 4.60 12.71
C PHE A 217 16.07 5.10 13.90
N LEU A 218 15.60 4.28 14.81
CA LEU A 218 15.59 2.82 14.83
C LEU A 218 14.81 2.22 13.65
N VAL A 219 15.05 0.94 13.37
CA VAL A 219 14.36 0.20 12.31
C VAL A 219 14.13 -1.25 12.72
N VAL A 220 12.93 -1.77 12.42
CA VAL A 220 12.55 -3.17 12.61
C VAL A 220 12.19 -3.79 11.27
N PHE A 221 12.82 -4.91 10.95
CA PHE A 221 12.54 -5.70 9.75
C PHE A 221 11.72 -6.93 10.11
N THR A 222 10.49 -7.01 9.58
CA THR A 222 9.58 -8.16 9.81
C THR A 222 9.53 -9.11 8.62
N GLY A 223 10.14 -8.74 7.50
CA GLY A 223 10.28 -9.62 6.33
C GLY A 223 10.68 -8.89 5.06
N LYS A 224 10.69 -9.61 3.94
CA LYS A 224 11.06 -9.04 2.64
C LYS A 224 10.12 -7.89 2.26
N LYS A 225 10.68 -6.68 2.15
CA LYS A 225 9.96 -5.41 1.90
C LYS A 225 8.97 -5.01 3.01
N LYS A 226 9.05 -5.64 4.19
CA LYS A 226 8.21 -5.36 5.35
C LYS A 226 9.08 -4.83 6.49
N TYR A 227 8.95 -3.56 6.80
CA TYR A 227 9.74 -2.91 7.82
C TYR A 227 9.07 -1.62 8.28
N TYR A 228 9.43 -1.17 9.47
CA TYR A 228 9.07 0.16 9.96
C TYR A 228 10.24 0.75 10.74
N GLY A 229 10.27 2.07 10.86
CA GLY A 229 11.34 2.76 11.59
C GLY A 229 11.13 4.27 11.62
N ILE A 230 12.01 4.96 12.34
CA ILE A 230 11.97 6.42 12.44
C ILE A 230 12.79 7.03 11.30
N PRO A 231 12.20 7.86 10.42
CA PRO A 231 12.92 8.45 9.32
C PRO A 231 13.71 9.69 9.74
N HIS A 232 14.91 9.86 9.19
CA HIS A 232 15.74 11.05 9.34
C HIS A 232 16.15 11.59 7.97
N THR A 233 15.65 12.77 7.63
CA THR A 233 15.80 13.36 6.30
C THR A 233 16.92 14.39 6.24
N ASN A 234 16.80 15.49 7.01
CA ASN A 234 17.75 16.61 7.02
C ASN A 234 18.60 16.68 8.27
N LYS A 235 18.03 16.30 9.42
CA LYS A 235 18.69 16.25 10.72
C LYS A 235 18.19 15.03 11.51
N PRO A 236 18.98 14.52 12.47
CA PRO A 236 18.47 13.58 13.46
C PRO A 236 17.21 14.15 14.13
N ASN A 237 16.12 13.40 14.07
CA ASN A 237 14.86 13.73 14.72
C ASN A 237 14.10 12.44 15.04
N PHE A 238 14.08 12.09 16.31
CA PHE A 238 13.46 10.85 16.80
C PHE A 238 11.96 10.98 17.05
N ASN A 239 11.43 12.21 17.00
CA ASN A 239 10.00 12.48 17.15
C ASN A 239 9.27 12.46 15.79
N ASN A 240 9.94 12.01 14.73
CA ASN A 240 9.32 11.89 13.41
C ASN A 240 8.29 10.75 13.40
N LYS A 241 7.20 10.97 12.66
CA LYS A 241 6.19 9.94 12.42
C LYS A 241 6.83 8.68 11.82
N LEU A 242 6.42 7.52 12.32
CA LEU A 242 6.94 6.24 11.85
C LEU A 242 6.78 6.06 10.34
N PHE A 243 7.88 5.69 9.70
CA PHE A 243 7.90 5.22 8.33
C PHE A 243 7.51 3.74 8.33
N ILE A 244 6.38 3.39 7.71
CA ILE A 244 5.86 2.01 7.69
C ILE A 244 5.78 1.50 6.25
N ARG A 245 6.42 0.35 5.98
CA ARG A 245 6.46 -0.28 4.67
C ARG A 245 5.88 -1.68 4.71
N ARG A 246 4.70 -1.86 4.09
CA ARG A 246 4.05 -3.16 3.81
C ARG A 246 3.84 -4.11 5.00
N VAL A 247 3.99 -3.61 6.22
CA VAL A 247 3.60 -4.32 7.44
C VAL A 247 2.09 -4.58 7.39
N GLU A 248 1.65 -5.73 7.90
CA GLU A 248 0.25 -6.18 7.90
C GLU A 248 -0.72 -5.13 8.45
N ILE A 249 -0.27 -4.38 9.46
CA ILE A 249 -1.02 -3.35 10.20
C ILE A 249 -1.53 -2.23 9.29
N VAL A 250 -0.84 -1.91 8.18
CA VAL A 250 -1.24 -0.84 7.26
C VAL A 250 -1.93 -1.34 5.99
N LYS A 251 -2.26 -2.63 5.90
CA LYS A 251 -2.97 -3.19 4.74
C LYS A 251 -4.47 -2.87 4.80
N GLN A 252 -5.07 -2.72 3.62
CA GLN A 252 -6.51 -2.56 3.47
C GLN A 252 -7.25 -3.82 3.94
N GLY A 253 -8.45 -3.65 4.50
CA GLY A 253 -9.30 -4.73 5.00
C GLY A 253 -9.08 -5.10 6.48
N GLN A 254 -8.04 -4.56 7.12
CA GLN A 254 -7.89 -4.64 8.58
C GLN A 254 -8.83 -3.64 9.28
N SER A 255 -9.39 -4.06 10.42
CA SER A 255 -10.26 -3.24 11.27
C SER A 255 -9.48 -2.09 11.90
N LYS A 256 -10.17 -1.02 12.31
CA LYS A 256 -9.54 0.16 12.92
C LYS A 256 -8.77 -0.25 14.18
N TYR A 257 -9.40 -1.04 15.05
CA TYR A 257 -8.82 -1.54 16.29
C TYR A 257 -7.51 -2.31 16.06
N PHE A 258 -7.47 -3.22 15.08
CA PHE A 258 -6.24 -3.96 14.74
C PHE A 258 -5.10 -3.02 14.31
N ARG A 259 -5.42 -1.92 13.62
CA ARG A 259 -4.42 -0.92 13.22
C ARG A 259 -3.89 -0.15 14.43
N GLU A 260 -4.72 0.13 15.40
CA GLU A 260 -4.37 0.88 16.60
C GLU A 260 -3.51 0.07 17.55
N VAL A 261 -3.92 -1.16 17.87
CA VAL A 261 -3.10 -2.12 18.62
C VAL A 261 -1.74 -2.31 17.96
N GLY A 262 -1.74 -2.51 16.63
CA GLY A 262 -0.50 -2.66 15.88
C GLY A 262 0.38 -1.40 15.91
N LYS A 263 -0.20 -0.20 15.81
CA LYS A 263 0.53 1.06 15.95
C LYS A 263 1.13 1.22 17.33
N LYS A 264 0.38 0.88 18.38
CA LYS A 264 0.86 0.91 19.77
C LYS A 264 2.10 0.03 19.92
N VAL A 265 2.07 -1.22 19.46
CA VAL A 265 3.27 -2.09 19.44
C VAL A 265 4.45 -1.42 18.72
N MET A 266 4.21 -0.82 17.55
CA MET A 266 5.26 -0.16 16.78
C MET A 266 5.82 1.06 17.51
N ASP A 267 4.97 1.93 18.06
CA ASP A 267 5.36 3.14 18.77
C ASP A 267 6.13 2.80 20.05
N GLU A 268 5.64 1.87 20.87
CA GLU A 268 6.32 1.37 22.06
C GLU A 268 7.70 0.76 21.73
N SER A 269 7.82 0.03 20.61
CA SER A 269 9.10 -0.55 20.17
C SER A 269 10.12 0.49 19.70
N MET A 270 9.68 1.72 19.47
CA MET A 270 10.49 2.83 18.95
C MET A 270 10.75 3.90 20.02
N ARG A 271 10.23 3.72 21.25
CA ARG A 271 10.42 4.66 22.36
C ARG A 271 11.89 4.71 22.81
N LEU A 272 12.37 5.94 23.00
CA LEU A 272 13.72 6.25 23.48
C LEU A 272 13.81 6.35 25.00
N ASP A 273 13.12 5.47 25.72
CA ASP A 273 13.18 5.48 27.18
C ASP A 273 14.36 4.64 27.65
N ASN A 274 15.29 5.24 28.40
CA ASN A 274 16.52 4.60 28.87
C ASN A 274 16.23 3.41 29.80
N ASP A 275 15.04 3.36 30.40
CA ASP A 275 14.60 2.29 31.29
C ASP A 275 13.78 1.20 30.57
N ASN A 276 13.43 1.40 29.28
CA ASN A 276 12.68 0.42 28.50
C ASN A 276 13.60 -0.71 28.01
N THR A 277 13.94 -1.61 28.94
CA THR A 277 14.71 -2.84 28.68
C THR A 277 13.88 -3.96 28.04
N ARG A 278 12.60 -3.70 27.75
CA ARG A 278 11.69 -4.69 27.19
C ARG A 278 12.11 -5.07 25.78
N THR A 279 12.15 -6.37 25.54
CA THR A 279 12.27 -6.93 24.21
C THR A 279 11.00 -6.65 23.40
N LEU A 280 11.10 -6.69 22.06
CA LEU A 280 9.92 -6.57 21.19
C LEU A 280 8.84 -7.61 21.53
N HIS A 281 9.24 -8.81 21.94
CA HIS A 281 8.30 -9.85 22.35
C HIS A 281 7.52 -9.47 23.61
N GLN A 282 8.19 -8.92 24.62
CA GLN A 282 7.54 -8.43 25.85
C GLN A 282 6.60 -7.26 25.56
N ILE A 283 7.01 -6.32 24.70
CA ILE A 283 6.13 -5.21 24.29
C ILE A 283 4.85 -5.74 23.64
N VAL A 284 4.98 -6.72 22.75
CA VAL A 284 3.82 -7.35 22.10
C VAL A 284 2.93 -8.04 23.15
N ASP A 285 3.51 -8.81 24.06
CA ASP A 285 2.76 -9.54 25.09
C ASP A 285 2.02 -8.58 26.04
N ASP A 286 2.69 -7.51 26.50
CA ASP A 286 2.10 -6.47 27.35
C ASP A 286 0.91 -5.79 26.65
N VAL A 287 1.11 -5.35 25.40
CA VAL A 287 0.05 -4.68 24.64
C VAL A 287 -1.13 -5.61 24.38
N LEU A 288 -0.88 -6.89 24.08
CA LEU A 288 -1.96 -7.86 23.87
C LEU A 288 -2.74 -8.16 25.16
N LYS A 289 -2.06 -8.25 26.31
CA LYS A 289 -2.73 -8.44 27.60
C LYS A 289 -3.64 -7.25 27.95
N GLU A 290 -3.14 -6.03 27.76
CA GLU A 290 -3.94 -4.81 27.93
C GLU A 290 -5.16 -4.79 27.00
N THR A 291 -4.94 -5.11 25.72
CA THR A 291 -6.00 -5.23 24.69
C THR A 291 -7.11 -6.19 25.12
N ILE A 292 -6.76 -7.34 25.72
CA ILE A 292 -7.73 -8.34 26.19
C ILE A 292 -8.50 -7.82 27.41
N ASN A 293 -7.83 -7.14 28.33
CA ASN A 293 -8.48 -6.60 29.53
C ASN A 293 -9.51 -5.51 29.19
N ASP A 294 -9.26 -4.74 28.14
CA ASP A 294 -10.13 -3.63 27.70
C ASP A 294 -11.15 -4.06 26.63
N ILE A 295 -11.28 -5.36 26.35
CA ILE A 295 -12.06 -5.86 25.21
C ILE A 295 -13.54 -5.46 25.25
N SER A 296 -14.11 -5.37 26.46
CA SER A 296 -15.51 -4.98 26.67
C SER A 296 -15.77 -3.49 26.45
N GLN A 297 -14.72 -2.67 26.34
CA GLN A 297 -14.82 -1.23 26.09
C GLN A 297 -14.64 -0.87 24.61
N ILE A 298 -14.42 -1.86 23.74
CA ILE A 298 -14.18 -1.63 22.33
C ILE A 298 -15.49 -1.23 21.65
N ASP A 299 -15.51 -0.07 21.00
CA ASP A 299 -16.61 0.32 20.12
C ASP A 299 -16.73 -0.67 18.95
N PHE A 300 -17.93 -1.21 18.78
CA PHE A 300 -18.31 -2.13 17.72
C PHE A 300 -17.83 -1.67 16.33
N ASN A 301 -17.89 -0.36 16.05
CA ASN A 301 -17.46 0.18 14.75
C ASN A 301 -15.95 0.02 14.51
N GLU A 302 -15.14 -0.11 15.56
CA GLU A 302 -13.69 -0.25 15.44
C GLU A 302 -13.25 -1.64 15.00
N VAL A 303 -14.10 -2.65 15.19
CA VAL A 303 -13.82 -4.04 14.80
C VAL A 303 -14.36 -4.41 13.42
N VAL A 304 -15.19 -3.55 12.81
CA VAL A 304 -15.71 -3.71 11.44
C VAL A 304 -14.56 -3.79 10.43
N LYS A 305 -14.70 -4.74 9.49
CA LYS A 305 -13.76 -4.98 8.39
C LYS A 305 -14.43 -4.71 7.06
N THR A 306 -13.60 -4.58 6.01
CA THR A 306 -14.08 -4.39 4.64
C THR A 306 -13.53 -5.45 3.71
N ALA A 307 -14.38 -5.92 2.79
CA ALA A 307 -14.02 -6.85 1.73
C ALA A 307 -14.52 -6.32 0.38
N VAL A 308 -13.96 -6.87 -0.71
CA VAL A 308 -14.42 -6.57 -2.07
C VAL A 308 -14.89 -7.87 -2.69
N TRP A 309 -16.11 -7.88 -3.22
CA TRP A 309 -16.63 -9.05 -3.93
C TRP A 309 -15.98 -9.14 -5.31
N LYS A 310 -15.32 -10.28 -5.61
CA LYS A 310 -14.70 -10.54 -6.92
C LYS A 310 -14.92 -12.02 -7.27
N PRO A 311 -15.93 -12.34 -8.10
CA PRO A 311 -16.25 -13.72 -8.47
C PRO A 311 -15.04 -14.50 -9.02
N ASP A 312 -14.23 -13.85 -9.86
CA ASP A 312 -13.07 -14.45 -10.53
C ASP A 312 -11.86 -14.69 -9.61
N LYS A 313 -11.93 -14.27 -8.33
CA LYS A 313 -10.86 -14.46 -7.36
C LYS A 313 -11.25 -15.53 -6.37
N ASN A 314 -10.34 -16.49 -6.14
CA ASN A 314 -10.49 -17.56 -5.17
C ASN A 314 -10.34 -17.07 -3.71
N ASN A 315 -11.19 -16.14 -3.29
CA ASN A 315 -11.31 -15.71 -1.91
C ASN A 315 -12.38 -16.55 -1.22
N LYS A 316 -11.97 -17.71 -0.70
CA LYS A 316 -12.87 -18.70 -0.10
C LYS A 316 -13.77 -18.14 1.01
N SER A 317 -13.28 -17.18 1.81
CA SER A 317 -14.06 -16.57 2.90
C SER A 317 -15.21 -15.74 2.36
N VAL A 318 -14.90 -14.82 1.44
CA VAL A 318 -15.90 -13.95 0.82
C VAL A 318 -16.87 -14.76 -0.03
N GLN A 319 -16.38 -15.74 -0.80
CA GLN A 319 -17.25 -16.61 -1.61
C GLN A 319 -18.26 -17.38 -0.76
N ARG A 320 -17.84 -17.92 0.39
CA ARG A 320 -18.75 -18.57 1.34
C ARG A 320 -19.79 -17.63 1.89
N PHE A 321 -19.36 -16.45 2.33
CA PHE A 321 -20.24 -15.42 2.85
C PHE A 321 -21.31 -15.04 1.81
N ILE A 322 -20.91 -14.73 0.57
CA ILE A 322 -21.84 -14.37 -0.50
C ILE A 322 -22.79 -15.52 -0.86
N SER A 323 -22.30 -16.76 -0.93
CA SER A 323 -23.15 -17.94 -1.16
C SER A 323 -24.19 -18.09 -0.05
N ARG A 324 -23.80 -17.88 1.21
CA ARG A 324 -24.70 -17.92 2.37
C ARG A 324 -25.77 -16.82 2.29
N MET A 325 -25.39 -15.62 1.86
CA MET A 325 -26.33 -14.50 1.65
C MET A 325 -27.33 -14.79 0.53
N GLN A 326 -26.88 -15.38 -0.58
CA GLN A 326 -27.75 -15.81 -1.68
C GLN A 326 -28.75 -16.90 -1.27
N ASP A 327 -28.29 -17.88 -0.47
CA ASP A 327 -29.16 -18.92 0.06
C ASP A 327 -30.22 -18.34 1.01
N ARG A 328 -29.83 -17.39 1.87
CA ARG A 328 -30.75 -16.65 2.75
C ARG A 328 -31.76 -15.84 1.94
N HIS A 329 -31.31 -15.11 0.92
CA HIS A 329 -32.16 -14.36 -0.02
C HIS A 329 -33.26 -15.24 -0.59
N THR A 330 -32.87 -16.38 -1.15
CA THR A 330 -33.79 -17.31 -1.81
C THR A 330 -34.86 -17.84 -0.84
N ARG A 331 -34.50 -18.09 0.43
CA ARG A 331 -35.43 -18.54 1.47
C ARG A 331 -36.41 -17.45 1.88
N VAL A 332 -35.92 -16.23 2.12
CA VAL A 332 -36.76 -15.09 2.51
C VAL A 332 -37.74 -14.73 1.40
N GLU A 333 -37.30 -14.72 0.13
CA GLU A 333 -38.19 -14.51 -1.01
C GLU A 333 -39.28 -15.58 -1.11
N ALA A 334 -38.94 -16.84 -0.85
CA ALA A 334 -39.91 -17.93 -0.84
C ALA A 334 -40.94 -17.78 0.29
N ASP A 335 -40.52 -17.32 1.48
CA ASP A 335 -41.44 -17.06 2.59
C ASP A 335 -42.31 -15.82 2.35
N ALA A 336 -41.73 -14.72 1.84
CA ALA A 336 -42.45 -13.52 1.46
C ALA A 336 -43.58 -13.83 0.47
N LYS A 337 -43.30 -14.64 -0.57
CA LYS A 337 -44.33 -15.12 -1.51
C LYS A 337 -45.44 -15.92 -0.83
N ARG A 338 -45.11 -16.73 0.18
CA ARG A 338 -46.09 -17.49 0.97
C ARG A 338 -46.95 -16.58 1.86
N ARG A 339 -46.36 -15.58 2.52
CA ARG A 339 -47.06 -14.61 3.38
C ARG A 339 -48.03 -13.74 2.59
N ILE A 340 -47.60 -13.23 1.43
CA ILE A 340 -48.46 -12.45 0.53
C ILE A 340 -49.68 -13.28 0.11
N LYS A 341 -49.49 -14.56 -0.23
CA LYS A 341 -50.60 -15.45 -0.58
C LYS A 341 -51.60 -15.66 0.57
N LYS A 342 -51.17 -15.50 1.82
CA LYS A 342 -52.00 -15.57 3.04
C LYS A 342 -52.55 -14.21 3.49
N GLY A 343 -52.30 -13.12 2.75
CA GLY A 343 -52.71 -11.77 3.13
C GLY A 343 -51.87 -11.14 4.25
N LEU A 344 -50.71 -11.73 4.57
CA LEU A 344 -49.78 -11.22 5.58
C LEU A 344 -48.70 -10.35 4.95
N THR A 345 -48.20 -9.38 5.71
CA THR A 345 -47.06 -8.55 5.33
C THR A 345 -45.75 -9.37 5.34
N PRO A 346 -44.94 -9.30 4.28
CA PRO A 346 -43.59 -9.84 4.28
C PRO A 346 -42.70 -9.14 5.30
N GLU A 347 -41.76 -9.88 5.87
CA GLU A 347 -40.68 -9.28 6.66
C GLU A 347 -39.71 -8.50 5.76
N PRO A 348 -39.14 -7.38 6.25
CA PRO A 348 -38.13 -6.63 5.54
C PRO A 348 -36.88 -7.47 5.28
N TYR A 349 -36.32 -7.32 4.09
CA TYR A 349 -35.11 -8.03 3.73
C TYR A 349 -33.87 -7.39 4.38
N LEU A 350 -33.06 -8.20 5.05
CA LEU A 350 -31.93 -7.75 5.87
C LEU A 350 -30.55 -7.85 5.19
N TYR A 351 -30.43 -8.57 4.06
CA TYR A 351 -29.13 -9.03 3.54
C TYR A 351 -28.87 -8.62 2.08
N GLU A 352 -28.55 -7.36 1.82
CA GLU A 352 -28.22 -6.93 0.45
C GLU A 352 -27.00 -7.68 -0.11
N ILE A 353 -27.09 -8.12 -1.37
CA ILE A 353 -26.00 -8.86 -2.02
C ILE A 353 -25.16 -7.85 -2.82
N PRO A 354 -23.86 -7.68 -2.48
CA PRO A 354 -23.02 -6.70 -3.17
C PRO A 354 -22.74 -7.13 -4.62
N GLU A 355 -22.65 -6.15 -5.50
CA GLU A 355 -22.32 -6.36 -6.91
C GLU A 355 -20.84 -6.77 -7.10
N PRO A 356 -20.49 -7.50 -8.16
CA PRO A 356 -19.09 -7.79 -8.48
C PRO A 356 -18.25 -6.51 -8.60
N GLY A 357 -17.22 -6.40 -7.75
CA GLY A 357 -16.33 -5.25 -7.65
C GLY A 357 -16.70 -4.29 -6.52
N GLU A 358 -17.88 -4.43 -5.93
CA GLU A 358 -18.35 -3.62 -4.82
C GLU A 358 -17.63 -3.98 -3.51
N ARG A 359 -17.45 -2.96 -2.67
CA ARG A 359 -16.90 -3.10 -1.33
C ARG A 359 -18.05 -3.17 -0.34
N PHE A 360 -18.01 -4.14 0.55
CA PHE A 360 -18.96 -4.28 1.64
C PHE A 360 -18.24 -4.38 2.99
N GLU A 361 -18.97 -4.04 4.05
CA GLU A 361 -18.51 -4.12 5.43
C GLU A 361 -18.98 -5.44 6.05
N TYR A 362 -18.18 -5.98 6.96
CA TYR A 362 -18.53 -7.19 7.69
C TYR A 362 -17.85 -7.22 9.06
N ILE A 363 -18.46 -7.95 9.98
CA ILE A 363 -17.88 -8.34 11.27
C ILE A 363 -17.79 -9.87 11.33
N VAL A 364 -16.93 -10.39 12.22
CA VAL A 364 -16.84 -11.84 12.47
C VAL A 364 -17.50 -12.10 13.82
N VAL A 365 -18.61 -12.82 13.82
CA VAL A 365 -19.37 -13.13 15.03
C VAL A 365 -18.92 -14.44 15.66
N GLU A 366 -19.15 -14.57 16.97
CA GLU A 366 -18.91 -15.81 17.67
C GLU A 366 -19.85 -16.92 17.15
N SER A 367 -19.31 -18.13 17.06
CA SER A 367 -19.98 -19.33 16.55
C SER A 367 -19.03 -20.50 16.73
N ASP A 368 -19.51 -21.72 16.49
CA ASP A 368 -18.72 -22.95 16.62
C ASP A 368 -17.31 -22.80 16.00
N SER A 369 -16.30 -23.09 16.82
CA SER A 369 -14.88 -23.07 16.47
C SER A 369 -14.55 -23.88 15.20
N SER A 370 -15.36 -24.90 14.86
CA SER A 370 -15.20 -25.72 13.66
C SER A 370 -15.51 -24.98 12.35
N GLN A 371 -16.31 -23.90 12.42
CA GLN A 371 -16.73 -23.12 11.26
C GLN A 371 -15.62 -22.21 10.74
N ARG A 372 -15.60 -21.97 9.42
CA ARG A 372 -14.58 -21.10 8.83
C ARG A 372 -15.03 -19.65 8.90
N VAL A 373 -14.08 -18.72 8.82
CA VAL A 373 -14.34 -17.26 8.91
C VAL A 373 -15.51 -16.81 8.04
N GLY A 374 -15.61 -17.26 6.79
CA GLY A 374 -16.70 -16.88 5.88
C GLY A 374 -18.10 -17.28 6.36
N ASP A 375 -18.19 -18.34 7.15
CA ASP A 375 -19.44 -18.83 7.74
C ASP A 375 -19.84 -17.98 8.97
N LYS A 376 -18.86 -17.29 9.57
CA LYS A 376 -18.97 -16.38 10.73
C LYS A 376 -19.07 -14.90 10.36
N MET A 377 -18.90 -14.56 9.08
CA MET A 377 -18.98 -13.17 8.63
C MET A 377 -20.42 -12.70 8.67
N GLU A 378 -20.72 -11.54 9.24
CA GLU A 378 -22.06 -10.97 9.24
C GLU A 378 -22.05 -9.47 8.89
N TYR A 379 -23.18 -8.95 8.38
CA TYR A 379 -23.30 -7.51 8.15
C TYR A 379 -23.40 -6.74 9.47
N PRO A 380 -22.68 -5.61 9.63
CA PRO A 380 -22.73 -4.84 10.88
C PRO A 380 -24.15 -4.39 11.25
N GLU A 381 -24.96 -4.01 10.27
CA GLU A 381 -26.36 -3.60 10.48
C GLU A 381 -27.26 -4.73 10.95
N VAL A 382 -26.99 -5.96 10.50
CA VAL A 382 -27.75 -7.14 10.93
C VAL A 382 -27.44 -7.46 12.38
N VAL A 383 -26.18 -7.37 12.79
CA VAL A 383 -25.79 -7.63 14.18
C VAL A 383 -26.45 -6.60 15.12
N ARG A 384 -26.39 -5.31 14.79
CA ARG A 384 -27.05 -4.27 15.62
C ARG A 384 -28.55 -4.52 15.80
N ARG A 385 -29.26 -4.91 14.73
CA ARG A 385 -30.70 -5.22 14.83
C ARG A 385 -31.00 -6.45 15.67
N LEU A 386 -30.07 -7.38 15.80
CA LEU A 386 -30.25 -8.56 16.65
C LEU A 386 -29.99 -8.19 18.11
N ASP A 387 -28.97 -7.37 18.38
CA ASP A 387 -28.71 -6.83 19.73
C ASP A 387 -29.92 -6.02 20.23
N ASP A 388 -30.52 -5.19 19.37
CA ASP A 388 -31.72 -4.40 19.72
C ASP A 388 -32.95 -5.29 20.05
N LEU A 389 -33.07 -6.48 19.46
CA LEU A 389 -34.19 -7.41 19.70
C LEU A 389 -34.02 -8.20 21.00
N ASP A 390 -32.77 -8.48 21.41
CA ASP A 390 -32.48 -9.14 22.69
C ASP A 390 -32.71 -8.17 23.87
N GLU A 391 -32.53 -6.86 23.68
CA GLU A 391 -32.88 -5.84 24.69
C GLU A 391 -34.40 -5.65 24.84
N ASP A 392 -35.18 -5.79 23.76
CA ASP A 392 -36.66 -5.70 23.79
C ASP A 392 -37.33 -6.94 24.44
N GLU A 393 -36.67 -8.11 24.47
CA GLU A 393 -37.17 -9.31 25.16
C GLU A 393 -36.86 -9.33 26.68
N GLU A 394 -35.92 -8.52 27.18
CA GLU A 394 -35.66 -8.39 28.63
C GLU A 394 -36.68 -7.46 29.34
N ASP A 395 -37.50 -6.71 28.59
CA ASP A 395 -38.58 -5.86 29.13
C ASP A 395 -39.98 -6.52 29.08
N GLU A 396 -40.12 -7.74 28.56
CA GLU A 396 -41.35 -8.56 28.62
C GLU A 396 -41.14 -9.80 29.52
N ASP A 397 -41.22 -9.58 30.84
CA ASP A 397 -41.28 -10.66 31.84
C ASP A 397 -42.42 -11.67 31.57
N GLU A 398 -42.05 -12.96 31.67
CA GLU A 398 -42.84 -14.21 31.76
C GLU A 398 -43.49 -14.79 30.48
N MET A 399 -42.68 -15.50 29.67
CA MET A 399 -43.15 -16.71 28.99
C MET A 399 -42.68 -17.97 29.73
N ASP A 400 -43.63 -18.77 30.20
CA ASP A 400 -43.45 -20.05 30.89
C ASP A 400 -42.45 -20.98 30.16
N GLU A 401 -41.45 -21.47 30.90
CA GLU A 401 -40.47 -22.50 30.44
C GLU A 401 -41.14 -23.75 29.84
N ASP A 402 -42.39 -24.02 30.20
CA ASP A 402 -43.19 -25.13 29.70
C ASP A 402 -43.66 -24.97 28.24
N GLU A 403 -43.72 -23.75 27.68
CA GLU A 403 -44.00 -23.54 26.25
C GLU A 403 -42.73 -23.68 25.38
N VAL A 404 -41.59 -23.19 25.87
CA VAL A 404 -40.30 -23.31 25.16
C VAL A 404 -39.86 -24.77 25.08
N SER A 405 -40.14 -25.57 26.12
CA SER A 405 -39.88 -27.01 26.13
C SER A 405 -40.71 -27.76 25.08
N LYS A 406 -42.01 -27.42 24.93
CA LYS A 406 -42.91 -28.04 23.94
C LYS A 406 -42.53 -27.72 22.49
N ILE A 407 -41.97 -26.53 22.24
CA ILE A 407 -41.51 -26.12 20.92
C ILE A 407 -40.22 -26.86 20.52
N ARG A 408 -39.30 -27.09 21.48
CA ARG A 408 -38.08 -27.88 21.26
C ARG A 408 -38.38 -29.35 20.95
N ASP A 409 -39.31 -29.97 21.68
CA ASP A 409 -39.69 -31.37 21.45
C ASP A 409 -40.42 -31.57 20.11
N ALA A 410 -41.25 -30.60 19.69
CA ALA A 410 -41.93 -30.63 18.39
C ALA A 410 -40.95 -30.44 17.20
N LEU A 411 -39.84 -29.73 17.39
CA LEU A 411 -38.78 -29.56 16.40
C LEU A 411 -37.85 -30.79 16.33
N ALA A 412 -37.59 -31.45 17.46
CA ALA A 412 -36.82 -32.69 17.52
C ALA A 412 -37.53 -33.87 16.83
N GLN A 413 -38.86 -34.02 17.01
CA GLN A 413 -39.64 -35.07 16.34
C GLN A 413 -39.71 -34.87 14.81
N LYS A 414 -39.76 -33.62 14.31
CA LYS A 414 -39.75 -33.34 12.86
C LYS A 414 -38.40 -33.55 12.18
N SER A 415 -37.31 -33.58 12.95
CA SER A 415 -35.96 -33.87 12.44
C SER A 415 -35.69 -35.38 12.32
N ALA A 416 -36.41 -36.22 13.08
CA ALA A 416 -36.21 -37.67 13.10
C ALA A 416 -36.98 -38.45 12.00
N GLU A 417 -37.93 -37.81 11.31
CA GLU A 417 -38.72 -38.43 10.22
C GLU A 417 -38.23 -38.07 8.81
N LYS A 418 -36.98 -37.62 8.63
CA LYS A 418 -36.43 -37.27 7.31
C LYS A 418 -35.12 -37.97 6.96
#